data_AF-A0A2N7W988-F1
#
_entry.id   AF-A0A2N7W988-F1
#
_cell.length_a   1.000
_cell.length_b   1.000
_cell.length_c   1.000
_cell.angle_alpha   90.00
_cell.angle_beta   90.00
_cell.angle_gamma   90.00
#
_symmetry.space_group_name_H-M   'P 1'
#
loop_
_entity.id
_entity.type
_entity.pdbx_description
1 polymer ?
#
loop_
_entity_poly.entity_id
_entity_poly.type
_entity_poly.pdbx_seq_one_letter_code
_entity_poly.pdbx_strand_id
1 'polypeptide(L)'
;MITMPIEIIRSKRTAGAAFTLACDASGLEDKEVAMPLKIDAGTFSKIKKGMATLNADLLRDFCQVVGNTIYAEWLAYQIGCTLVMIQTEAERIATEERARREEAERENRLLRQLLQGKAA
;
A
#
# COMPACT_ATOMS: atom_id res chain seq x y z
N MET A 1 5.57 7.51 6.16
CA MET A 1 5.31 7.21 4.74
C MET A 1 4.41 8.31 4.21
N ILE A 2 4.82 9.00 3.14
CA ILE A 2 4.07 10.15 2.61
C ILE A 2 2.78 9.62 2.00
N THR A 3 1.64 10.14 2.46
CA THR A 3 0.32 9.69 2.03
C THR A 3 -0.28 10.72 1.08
N MET A 4 -0.74 10.29 -0.08
CA MET A 4 -1.37 11.14 -1.09
C MET A 4 -2.81 10.69 -1.30
N PRO A 5 -3.78 11.62 -1.45
CA PRO A 5 -5.15 11.27 -1.80
C PRO A 5 -5.22 10.38 -3.04
N ILE A 6 -5.95 9.28 -2.95
CA ILE A 6 -5.98 8.22 -3.96
C ILE A 6 -6.55 8.73 -5.30
N GLU A 7 -7.43 9.72 -5.28
CA GLU A 7 -8.01 10.37 -6.46
C GLU A 7 -6.94 11.07 -7.29
N ILE A 8 -5.97 11.71 -6.63
CA ILE A 8 -4.85 12.38 -7.30
C ILE A 8 -3.96 11.36 -7.99
N ILE A 9 -3.68 10.23 -7.33
CA ILE A 9 -2.91 9.12 -7.89
C ILE A 9 -3.63 8.56 -9.12
N ARG A 10 -4.91 8.19 -8.97
CA ARG A 10 -5.74 7.59 -10.02
C ARG A 10 -5.95 8.51 -11.23
N SER A 11 -5.92 9.83 -11.03
CA SER A 11 -6.04 10.82 -12.11
C SER A 11 -4.86 10.81 -13.10
N LYS A 12 -3.71 10.22 -12.74
CA LYS A 12 -2.54 10.18 -13.63
C LYS A 12 -2.82 9.25 -14.81
N ARG A 13 -2.65 9.76 -16.03
CA ARG A 13 -2.97 9.04 -17.27
C ARG A 13 -1.90 8.04 -17.71
N THR A 14 -0.66 8.18 -17.23
CA THR A 14 0.47 7.37 -17.68
C THR A 14 1.37 6.96 -16.51
N ALA A 15 2.11 5.86 -16.71
CA ALA A 15 3.07 5.37 -15.73
C ALA A 15 4.15 6.43 -15.42
N GLY A 16 4.66 7.13 -16.44
CA GLY A 16 5.64 8.21 -16.25
C GLY A 16 5.11 9.38 -15.40
N ALA A 17 3.83 9.74 -15.55
CA ALA A 17 3.20 10.77 -14.73
C ALA A 17 3.01 10.32 -13.26
N ALA A 18 2.66 9.06 -13.04
CA ALA A 18 2.56 8.49 -11.69
C ALA A 18 3.95 8.35 -11.02
N PHE A 19 4.96 7.93 -11.78
CA PHE A 19 6.34 7.85 -11.32
C PHE A 19 6.90 9.23 -10.96
N THR A 20 6.66 10.23 -11.82
CA THR A 20 7.05 11.62 -11.56
C THR A 20 6.36 12.16 -10.31
N LEU A 21 5.05 11.91 -10.16
CA LEU A 21 4.32 12.29 -8.95
C LEU A 21 4.93 11.68 -7.68
N ALA A 22 5.35 10.42 -7.72
CA ALA A 22 6.00 9.75 -6.60
C ALA A 22 7.34 10.39 -6.23
N CYS A 23 8.13 10.82 -7.23
CA CYS A 23 9.38 11.56 -7.03
C CYS A 23 9.10 12.96 -6.46
N ASP A 24 8.18 13.72 -7.07
CA ASP A 24 7.84 15.08 -6.65
C ASP A 24 7.32 15.11 -5.21
N ALA A 25 6.49 14.13 -4.84
CA ALA A 25 5.95 14.01 -3.48
C ALA A 25 7.02 13.70 -2.43
N SER A 26 8.16 13.11 -2.83
CA SER A 26 9.27 12.83 -1.92
C SER A 26 10.09 14.07 -1.53
N GLY A 27 10.05 15.12 -2.37
CA GLY A 27 10.88 16.31 -2.23
C GLY A 27 12.37 16.10 -2.55
N LEU A 28 12.76 14.91 -3.02
CA LEU A 28 14.13 14.58 -3.43
C LEU A 28 14.42 15.03 -4.86
N GLU A 29 15.67 15.38 -5.14
CA GLU A 29 16.14 15.60 -6.50
C GLU A 29 16.26 14.29 -7.28
N ASP A 30 16.13 14.35 -8.61
CA ASP A 30 16.22 13.17 -9.49
C ASP A 30 17.50 12.34 -9.25
N LYS A 31 18.63 12.98 -8.95
CA LYS A 31 19.90 12.30 -8.66
C LYS A 31 19.87 11.52 -7.34
N GLU A 32 19.16 12.05 -6.34
CA GLU A 32 19.03 11.46 -5.01
C GLU A 32 18.13 10.22 -5.05
N VAL A 33 17.19 10.18 -5.99
CA VAL A 33 16.36 8.99 -6.26
C VAL A 33 17.10 7.99 -7.15
N ALA A 34 17.75 8.45 -8.21
CA ALA A 34 18.35 7.57 -9.22
C ALA A 34 19.62 6.84 -8.72
N MET A 35 20.45 7.51 -7.92
CA MET A 35 21.75 6.98 -7.49
C MET A 35 21.63 5.73 -6.59
N PRO A 36 20.77 5.68 -5.55
CA PRO A 36 20.57 4.47 -4.76
C PRO A 36 20.02 3.30 -5.57
N LEU A 37 19.21 3.59 -6.60
CA LEU A 37 18.61 2.59 -7.49
C LEU A 37 19.56 2.14 -8.60
N LYS A 38 20.75 2.73 -8.69
CA LYS A 38 21.74 2.48 -9.75
C LYS A 38 21.17 2.70 -11.16
N ILE A 39 20.26 3.67 -11.29
CA ILE A 39 19.68 4.08 -12.57
C ILE A 39 20.46 5.29 -13.08
N ASP A 40 20.89 5.25 -14.35
CA ASP A 40 21.54 6.41 -14.96
C ASP A 40 20.53 7.53 -15.25
N ALA A 41 21.01 8.77 -15.32
CA ALA A 41 20.16 9.95 -15.51
C ALA A 41 19.34 9.90 -16.82
N GLY A 42 19.88 9.29 -17.87
CA GLY A 42 19.19 9.14 -19.16
C GLY A 42 17.99 8.20 -19.05
N THR A 43 18.19 7.03 -18.45
CA THR A 43 17.12 6.07 -18.18
C THR A 43 16.08 6.65 -17.22
N PHE A 44 16.51 7.31 -16.14
CA PHE A 44 15.60 7.97 -15.20
C PHE A 44 14.71 9.01 -15.89
N SER A 45 15.29 9.85 -16.75
CA SER A 45 14.54 10.84 -17.54
C SER A 45 13.54 10.17 -18.50
N LYS A 46 13.91 9.06 -19.14
CA LYS A 46 13.01 8.28 -20.00
C LYS A 46 11.83 7.69 -19.22
N ILE A 47 12.06 7.22 -17.99
CA ILE A 47 10.99 6.71 -17.11
C ILE A 47 10.00 7.84 -16.77
N LYS A 48 10.48 9.01 -16.33
CA LYS A 48 9.61 10.17 -16.05
C LYS A 48 8.76 10.58 -17.26
N LYS A 49 9.34 10.48 -18.46
CA LYS A 49 8.65 10.77 -19.74
C LYS A 49 7.74 9.64 -20.24
N GLY A 50 7.72 8.48 -19.57
CA GLY A 50 6.96 7.30 -20.00
C GLY A 50 7.53 6.59 -21.24
N MET A 51 8.79 6.84 -21.58
CA MET A 51 9.51 6.18 -22.69
C MET A 51 10.27 4.93 -22.23
N ALA A 52 10.34 4.70 -20.92
CA ALA A 52 10.87 3.51 -20.28
C ALA A 52 10.03 3.21 -19.03
N THR A 53 10.16 1.99 -18.50
CA THR A 53 9.45 1.56 -17.29
C THR A 53 10.48 1.27 -16.21
N LEU A 54 10.15 1.59 -14.96
CA LEU A 54 10.93 1.14 -13.81
C LEU A 54 11.00 -0.40 -13.81
N ASN A 55 12.19 -0.96 -13.67
CA ASN A 55 12.35 -2.40 -13.50
C ASN A 55 11.54 -2.86 -12.27
N ALA A 56 10.72 -3.89 -12.42
CA ALA A 56 9.85 -4.40 -11.36
C ALA A 56 10.63 -4.80 -10.09
N ASP A 57 11.85 -5.33 -10.25
CA ASP A 57 12.72 -5.71 -9.13
C ASP A 57 13.13 -4.50 -8.28
N LEU A 58 13.18 -3.30 -8.87
CA LEU A 58 13.52 -2.06 -8.19
C LEU A 58 12.31 -1.39 -7.52
N LEU A 59 11.09 -1.90 -7.69
CA LEU A 59 9.88 -1.22 -7.19
C LEU A 59 9.91 -1.04 -5.66
N ARG A 60 10.37 -2.07 -4.93
CA ARG A 60 10.50 -2.00 -3.47
C ARG A 60 11.48 -0.91 -3.05
N ASP A 61 12.69 -0.94 -3.62
CA ASP A 61 13.76 -0.01 -3.27
C ASP A 61 13.37 1.41 -3.67
N PHE A 62 12.70 1.58 -4.82
CA PHE A 62 12.14 2.86 -5.24
C PHE A 62 11.18 3.41 -4.19
N CYS A 63 10.17 2.64 -3.78
CA CYS A 63 9.20 3.06 -2.76
C CYS A 63 9.86 3.39 -1.41
N GLN A 64 10.95 2.69 -1.05
CA GLN A 64 11.73 2.99 0.15
C GLN A 64 12.48 4.32 0.01
N VAL A 65 13.12 4.56 -1.13
CA VAL A 65 13.88 5.80 -1.41
C VAL A 65 12.95 7.02 -1.45
N VAL A 66 11.84 6.95 -2.19
CA VAL A 66 10.89 8.08 -2.29
C VAL A 66 9.97 8.20 -1.06
N GLY A 67 9.99 7.20 -0.16
CA GLY A 67 9.23 7.20 1.09
C GLY A 67 7.71 7.11 0.92
N ASN A 68 7.23 6.61 -0.23
CA ASN A 68 5.82 6.52 -0.58
C ASN A 68 5.52 5.34 -1.55
N THR A 69 4.24 5.02 -1.70
CA THR A 69 3.73 3.91 -2.52
C THR A 69 2.97 4.37 -3.75
N ILE A 70 3.04 5.66 -4.11
CA ILE A 70 2.20 6.29 -5.14
C ILE A 70 2.28 5.55 -6.48
N TYR A 71 3.48 5.22 -6.93
CA TYR A 71 3.67 4.52 -8.21
C TYR A 71 3.11 3.10 -8.18
N ALA A 72 3.31 2.38 -7.06
CA ALA A 72 2.77 1.03 -6.88
C ALA A 72 1.23 1.01 -6.78
N GLU A 73 0.64 2.00 -6.10
CA GLU A 73 -0.82 2.17 -6.02
C GLU A 73 -1.42 2.47 -7.38
N TRP A 74 -0.76 3.30 -8.18
CA TRP A 74 -1.17 3.56 -9.55
C TRP A 74 -1.14 2.28 -10.41
N LEU A 75 -0.06 1.48 -10.29
CA LEU A 75 0.05 0.20 -11.00
C LEU A 75 -1.07 -0.77 -10.61
N ALA A 76 -1.38 -0.90 -9.31
CA ALA A 76 -2.48 -1.72 -8.82
C ALA A 76 -3.83 -1.24 -9.37
N TYR A 77 -4.05 0.07 -9.41
CA TYR A 77 -5.28 0.64 -9.96
C TYR A 77 -5.48 0.34 -11.45
N GLN A 78 -4.42 0.27 -12.25
CA GLN A 78 -4.53 -0.05 -13.68
C GLN A 78 -5.17 -1.41 -13.95
N ILE A 79 -5.11 -2.33 -12.99
CA ILE A 79 -5.72 -3.66 -13.08
C ILE A 79 -6.97 -3.81 -12.18
N GLY A 80 -7.53 -2.71 -11.69
CA GLY A 80 -8.72 -2.73 -10.83
C GLY A 80 -8.44 -3.21 -9.40
N CYS A 81 -7.20 -3.18 -8.95
CA CYS A 81 -6.79 -3.59 -7.61
C CYS A 81 -6.43 -2.39 -6.72
N THR A 82 -6.25 -2.67 -5.43
CA THR A 82 -5.66 -1.74 -4.46
C THR A 82 -4.57 -2.44 -3.68
N LEU A 83 -3.60 -1.68 -3.18
CA LEU A 83 -2.62 -2.23 -2.25
C LEU A 83 -3.26 -2.40 -0.87
N VAL A 84 -2.98 -3.53 -0.25
CA VAL A 84 -3.29 -3.81 1.15
C VAL A 84 -2.03 -4.35 1.82
N MET A 85 -1.86 -4.05 3.10
CA MET A 85 -0.75 -4.61 3.87
C MET A 85 -0.94 -6.12 3.96
N ILE A 86 0.10 -6.88 3.60
CA ILE A 86 0.12 -8.32 3.79
C ILE A 86 0.27 -8.57 5.30
N GLN A 87 -0.71 -9.24 5.90
CA GLN A 87 -0.60 -9.72 7.27
C GLN A 87 0.42 -10.85 7.33
N THR A 88 1.25 -10.86 8.36
CA THR A 88 2.04 -12.05 8.68
C THR A 88 1.09 -13.20 9.06
N GLU A 89 1.54 -14.45 8.88
CA GLU A 89 0.71 -15.60 9.25
C GLU A 89 0.34 -15.60 10.74
N ALA A 90 1.22 -15.11 11.60
CA ALA A 90 0.94 -14.93 13.02
C ALA A 90 -0.15 -13.87 13.28
N GLU A 91 -0.15 -12.76 12.54
CA GLU A 91 -1.20 -11.73 12.63
C GLU A 91 -2.54 -12.24 12.09
N ARG A 92 -2.52 -13.06 11.03
CA ARG A 92 -3.72 -13.71 10.48
C ARG A 92 -4.36 -14.64 11.52
N ILE A 93 -3.57 -15.56 12.08
CA ILE A 93 -4.02 -16.50 13.12
C ILE A 93 -4.54 -15.74 14.36
N ALA A 94 -3.81 -14.70 14.81
CA ALA A 94 -4.24 -13.91 15.97
C ALA A 94 -5.54 -13.13 15.72
N THR A 95 -5.82 -12.76 14.46
CA THR A 95 -7.08 -12.10 14.08
C THR A 95 -8.24 -13.11 14.08
N GLU A 96 -8.02 -14.31 13.55
CA GLU A 96 -9.03 -15.38 13.54
C GLU A 96 -9.38 -15.86 14.96
N GLU A 97 -8.37 -16.04 15.82
CA GLU A 97 -8.59 -16.43 17.22
C GLU A 97 -9.29 -15.33 18.02
N ARG A 98 -9.03 -14.05 17.72
CA ARG A 98 -9.79 -12.94 18.31
C ARG A 98 -11.25 -12.96 17.87
N ALA A 99 -11.52 -13.12 16.58
CA ALA A 99 -12.89 -13.20 16.06
C ALA A 99 -13.69 -14.35 16.71
N ARG A 100 -13.07 -15.53 16.86
CA ARG A 100 -13.67 -16.69 17.56
C ARG A 100 -13.96 -16.41 19.03
N ARG A 101 -13.03 -15.76 19.74
CA ARG A 101 -13.24 -15.37 21.15
C ARG A 101 -14.37 -14.36 21.30
N GLU A 102 -14.44 -13.37 20.43
CA GLU A 102 -15.49 -12.34 20.45
C GLU A 102 -16.88 -12.92 20.15
N GLU A 103 -16.97 -13.91 19.26
CA GLU A 103 -18.20 -14.66 19.00
C GLU A 103 -18.61 -15.51 20.21
N ALA A 104 -17.68 -16.29 20.77
CA ALA A 104 -17.94 -17.09 21.96
C ALA A 104 -18.33 -16.22 23.17
N GLU A 105 -17.71 -15.06 23.36
CA GLU A 105 -18.09 -14.11 24.40
C GLU A 105 -19.48 -13.51 24.18
N ARG A 106 -19.86 -13.22 22.93
CA ARG A 106 -21.22 -12.75 22.59
C ARG A 106 -22.25 -13.81 22.92
N GLU A 107 -22.02 -15.06 22.52
CA GLU A 107 -22.90 -16.18 22.85
C GLU A 107 -23.00 -16.40 24.37
N ASN A 108 -21.87 -16.38 25.09
CA ASN A 108 -21.88 -16.54 26.55
C ASN A 108 -22.65 -15.42 27.25
N ARG A 109 -22.49 -14.17 26.79
CA ARG A 109 -23.27 -13.02 27.30
C ARG A 109 -24.76 -13.21 27.07
N LEU A 110 -25.18 -13.63 25.87
CA LEU A 110 -26.59 -13.89 25.55
C LEU A 110 -27.17 -15.03 26.40
N LEU A 111 -26.46 -16.14 26.54
CA LEU A 111 -26.88 -17.27 27.36
C LEU A 111 -27.03 -16.88 28.83
N ARG A 112 -26.08 -16.11 29.39
CA ARG A 112 -26.17 -15.61 30.77
C ARG A 112 -27.39 -14.70 30.97
N GLN A 113 -27.66 -13.81 30.01
CA GLN A 113 -28.85 -12.94 30.07
C GLN A 113 -30.16 -13.75 30.03
N LEU A 114 -30.24 -14.78 29.18
CA LEU A 114 -31.42 -15.66 29.09
C LEU A 114 -31.64 -16.50 30.35
N LEU A 115 -30.57 -16.99 30.97
CA LEU A 115 -30.64 -17.75 32.22
C LEU A 115 -31.08 -16.87 33.40
N GLN A 116 -30.56 -15.64 33.49
CA GLN A 116 -30.97 -14.68 34.51
C GLN A 116 -32.44 -14.24 34.33
N GLY A 117 -32.91 -14.08 33.10
CA GLY A 117 -34.31 -13.75 32.81
C GLY A 117 -35.32 -14.88 33.07
N LYS A 118 -34.88 -16.15 33.13
CA LYS A 118 -35.74 -17.31 33.45
C LYS A 118 -35.78 -17.66 34.94
N ALA A 119 -34.88 -17.10 35.74
CA ALA A 119 -34.79 -17.33 37.18
C ALA A 119 -35.55 -16.29 38.03
N ALA A 120 -36.32 -15.39 37.38
CA ALA A 120 -37.17 -14.37 37.99
C ALA A 120 -38.66 -14.72 37.85
#